data_AF-A0A950ZAQ7-F1
#
_entry.id   AF-A0A950ZAQ7-F1
#
_cell.length_a   1.000
_cell.length_b   1.000
_cell.length_c   1.000
_cell.angle_alpha   90.00
_cell.angle_beta   90.00
_cell.angle_gamma   90.00
#
_symmetry.space_group_name_H-M   'P 1'
#
loop_
_entity.id
_entity.type
_entity.pdbx_description
1 polymer ?
#
loop_
_entity_poly.entity_id
_entity_poly.type
_entity_poly.pdbx_seq_one_letter_code
_entity_poly.pdbx_strand_id
1 'polypeptide(L)'
;MPTFQEVKRSFSIVTGDRDWMAKLSFGAVLLLNPILLLAVLGNHTTLAWITLGLNVASFWFPLGYTMEVLRRARRGTFATEGLPSWGWKHWPVYFREGAVKFCIAFFTLIFPSVVWIFISVMLLNWMSVGHLVAMVAPLVFFFTLPFCAIACCRWLDTGDLWSSALDYRSNLTFYRLRWMEYSIATLFVIGLNTIGNSLVLTLPFILIFGLCLVDTWFGPIYADSAQTRIQA
;
A
#
# COMPACT_ATOMS: atom_id res chain seq x y z
N MET A 1 8.66 -22.98 -7.33
CA MET A 1 8.80 -21.99 -6.24
C MET A 1 9.62 -20.81 -6.75
N PRO A 2 9.02 -19.70 -7.20
CA PRO A 2 9.82 -18.59 -7.71
C PRO A 2 10.02 -17.48 -6.65
N THR A 3 10.07 -17.79 -5.36
CA THR A 3 9.86 -16.76 -4.32
C THR A 3 11.06 -15.83 -4.06
N PHE A 4 12.31 -16.31 -3.99
CA PHE A 4 13.44 -15.41 -3.69
C PHE A 4 13.99 -14.69 -4.92
N GLN A 5 13.99 -15.35 -6.08
CA GLN A 5 14.46 -14.75 -7.33
C GLN A 5 13.55 -13.59 -7.78
N GLU A 6 12.24 -13.69 -7.57
CA GLU A 6 11.29 -12.61 -7.84
C GLU A 6 11.44 -11.44 -6.88
N VAL A 7 11.70 -11.70 -5.59
CA VAL A 7 12.05 -10.68 -4.59
C VAL A 7 13.31 -9.93 -5.01
N LYS A 8 14.38 -10.66 -5.32
CA LYS A 8 15.65 -10.08 -5.79
C LYS A 8 15.47 -9.30 -7.09
N ARG A 9 14.69 -9.83 -8.03
CA ARG A 9 14.40 -9.20 -9.31
C ARG A 9 13.64 -7.89 -9.11
N SER A 10 12.62 -7.87 -8.27
CA SER A 10 11.83 -6.66 -8.01
C SER A 10 12.67 -5.58 -7.33
N PHE A 11 13.48 -5.97 -6.35
CA PHE A 11 14.44 -5.06 -5.71
C PHE A 11 15.44 -4.52 -6.73
N SER A 12 15.96 -5.38 -7.61
CA SER A 12 16.87 -4.99 -8.69
C SER A 12 16.22 -4.07 -9.72
N ILE A 13 14.92 -4.23 -10.01
CA ILE A 13 14.22 -3.35 -10.95
C ILE A 13 13.99 -1.98 -10.31
N VAL A 14 13.56 -1.94 -9.04
CA VAL A 14 13.35 -0.67 -8.32
C VAL A 14 14.66 0.10 -8.18
N THR A 15 15.74 -0.56 -7.74
CA THR A 15 17.06 0.08 -7.55
C THR A 15 17.85 0.26 -8.85
N GLY A 16 17.43 -0.39 -9.94
CA GLY A 16 18.00 -0.24 -11.27
C GLY A 16 17.53 1.01 -12.02
N ASP A 17 16.45 1.67 -11.57
CA ASP A 17 16.02 2.95 -12.12
C ASP A 17 16.98 4.05 -11.70
N ARG A 18 17.58 4.80 -12.65
CA ARG A 18 18.62 5.81 -12.36
C ARG A 18 18.24 6.81 -11.27
N ASP A 19 16.96 7.18 -11.19
CA ASP A 19 16.46 8.22 -10.30
C ASP A 19 15.66 7.65 -9.12
N TRP A 20 15.80 6.34 -8.83
CA TRP A 20 15.02 5.64 -7.82
C TRP A 20 15.08 6.32 -6.45
N MET A 21 16.28 6.71 -5.99
CA MET A 21 16.44 7.40 -4.70
C MET A 21 15.71 8.73 -4.67
N ALA A 22 15.81 9.53 -5.73
CA ALA A 22 15.18 10.85 -5.80
C ALA A 22 13.65 10.73 -5.80
N LYS A 23 13.12 9.81 -6.61
CA LYS A 23 11.67 9.51 -6.68
C LYS A 23 11.15 9.06 -5.31
N LEU A 24 11.79 8.06 -4.69
CA LEU A 24 11.33 7.57 -3.39
C LEU A 24 11.47 8.63 -2.28
N SER A 25 12.57 9.39 -2.28
CA SER A 25 12.82 10.42 -1.26
C SER A 25 11.81 11.56 -1.33
N PHE A 26 11.49 12.06 -2.51
CA PHE A 26 10.47 13.11 -2.59
C PHE A 26 9.08 12.56 -2.29
N GLY A 27 8.77 11.31 -2.66
CA GLY A 27 7.53 10.68 -2.24
C GLY A 27 7.46 10.69 -0.72
N ALA A 28 8.56 10.34 -0.06
CA ALA A 28 8.65 10.23 1.38
C ALA A 28 8.42 11.60 2.04
N VAL A 29 8.96 12.67 1.45
CA VAL A 29 8.70 14.05 1.85
C VAL A 29 7.22 14.39 1.70
N LEU A 30 6.60 14.07 0.56
CA LEU A 30 5.18 14.34 0.36
C LEU A 30 4.28 13.60 1.36
N LEU A 31 4.67 12.39 1.75
CA LEU A 31 3.96 11.54 2.70
C LEU A 31 4.17 11.97 4.16
N LEU A 32 5.37 12.48 4.51
CA LEU A 32 5.66 13.15 5.79
C LEU A 32 4.83 14.41 6.00
N ASN A 33 4.47 15.06 4.90
CA ASN A 33 3.66 16.25 4.90
C ASN A 33 4.33 17.44 5.64
N PRO A 34 5.42 18.03 5.08
CA PRO A 34 6.16 19.14 5.70
C PRO A 34 5.29 20.39 5.96
N ILE A 35 4.16 20.48 5.27
CA ILE A 35 3.16 21.54 5.41
C ILE A 35 2.41 21.44 6.74
N LEU A 36 2.24 20.25 7.31
CA LEU A 36 1.68 20.00 8.64
C LEU A 36 2.62 20.49 9.76
N LEU A 37 3.94 20.31 9.58
CA LEU A 37 4.98 20.87 10.44
C LEU A 37 4.94 22.41 10.48
N LEU A 38 4.62 23.05 9.35
CA LEU A 38 4.49 24.50 9.24
C LEU A 38 3.11 25.03 9.69
N ALA A 39 2.04 24.25 9.51
CA ALA A 39 0.67 24.63 9.90
C ALA A 39 0.45 24.60 11.42
N VAL A 40 1.08 23.66 12.14
CA VAL A 40 1.07 23.62 13.61
C VAL A 40 1.72 24.87 14.22
N LEU A 41 2.56 25.58 13.45
CA LEU A 41 3.26 26.80 13.89
C LEU A 41 2.52 28.11 13.53
N GLY A 42 1.41 28.06 12.77
CA GLY A 42 0.76 29.26 12.22
C GLY A 42 -0.72 29.39 12.59
N ASN A 43 -1.06 30.42 13.39
CA ASN A 43 -2.41 30.65 13.91
C ASN A 43 -3.35 31.37 12.90
N HIS A 44 -3.56 30.80 11.72
CA HIS A 44 -4.41 31.40 10.68
C HIS A 44 -5.41 30.39 10.08
N THR A 45 -6.70 30.58 10.37
CA THR A 45 -7.81 29.69 10.01
C THR A 45 -8.09 29.59 8.50
N THR A 46 -7.83 30.64 7.71
CA THR A 46 -7.97 30.60 6.24
C THR A 46 -6.81 29.86 5.57
N LEU A 47 -5.60 30.02 6.12
CA LEU A 47 -4.46 29.20 5.72
C LEU A 47 -4.76 27.73 6.00
N ALA A 48 -5.34 27.40 7.16
CA ALA A 48 -5.64 26.02 7.58
C ALA A 48 -6.38 25.17 6.54
N TRP A 49 -7.37 25.72 5.82
CA TRP A 49 -8.09 24.97 4.78
C TRP A 49 -7.23 24.73 3.52
N ILE A 50 -6.40 25.70 3.14
CA ILE A 50 -5.45 25.56 2.03
C ILE A 50 -4.34 24.57 2.42
N THR A 51 -3.81 24.66 3.63
CA THR A 51 -2.85 23.68 4.18
C THR A 51 -3.47 22.30 4.22
N LEU A 52 -4.72 22.15 4.65
CA LEU A 52 -5.42 20.87 4.64
C LEU A 52 -5.58 20.30 3.21
N GLY A 53 -6.00 21.12 2.25
CA GLY A 53 -6.12 20.70 0.85
C GLY A 53 -4.78 20.25 0.26
N LEU A 54 -3.71 21.00 0.52
CA LEU A 54 -2.35 20.64 0.11
C LEU A 54 -1.85 19.38 0.83
N ASN A 55 -2.20 19.20 2.10
CA ASN A 55 -1.84 18.02 2.89
C ASN A 55 -2.50 16.74 2.33
N VAL A 56 -3.78 16.82 1.99
CA VAL A 56 -4.51 15.71 1.37
C VAL A 56 -3.92 15.40 -0.01
N ALA A 57 -3.56 16.43 -0.77
CA ALA A 57 -2.95 16.27 -2.08
C ALA A 57 -1.55 15.67 -2.05
N SER A 58 -0.69 16.11 -1.13
CA SER A 58 0.63 15.56 -0.95
C SER A 58 0.58 14.11 -0.50
N PHE A 59 -0.44 13.72 0.26
CA PHE A 59 -0.62 12.33 0.69
C PHE A 59 -1.18 11.42 -0.42
N TRP A 60 -2.16 11.89 -1.20
CA TRP A 60 -2.73 11.10 -2.29
C TRP A 60 -1.74 10.87 -3.44
N PHE A 61 -0.87 11.84 -3.73
CA PHE A 61 0.07 11.71 -4.84
C PHE A 61 0.97 10.45 -4.75
N PRO A 62 1.69 10.18 -3.64
CA PRO A 62 2.43 8.94 -3.42
C PRO A 62 1.57 7.67 -3.55
N LEU A 63 0.32 7.72 -3.10
CA LEU A 63 -0.59 6.58 -3.22
C LEU A 63 -0.96 6.31 -4.70
N GLY A 64 -1.21 7.34 -5.49
CA GLY A 64 -1.45 7.16 -6.93
C GLY A 64 -0.19 6.75 -7.69
N TYR A 65 0.96 7.26 -7.29
CA TYR A 65 2.25 6.83 -7.83
C TYR A 65 2.46 5.32 -7.63
N THR A 66 2.22 4.83 -6.41
CA THR A 66 2.30 3.39 -6.11
C THR A 66 1.20 2.60 -6.84
N MET A 67 0.04 3.20 -7.13
CA MET A 67 -0.98 2.59 -7.99
C MET A 67 -0.50 2.36 -9.43
N GLU A 68 0.28 3.28 -9.99
CA GLU A 68 0.91 3.11 -11.30
C GLU A 68 2.03 2.04 -11.27
N VAL A 69 2.78 1.95 -10.17
CA VAL A 69 3.72 0.83 -9.94
C VAL A 69 2.98 -0.50 -10.00
N LEU A 70 1.86 -0.62 -9.27
CA LEU A 70 1.01 -1.82 -9.26
C LEU A 70 0.49 -2.16 -10.67
N ARG A 71 0.01 -1.15 -11.42
CA ARG A 71 -0.48 -1.30 -12.79
C ARG A 71 0.59 -1.87 -13.72
N ARG A 72 1.81 -1.32 -13.68
CA ARG A 72 2.95 -1.78 -14.50
C ARG A 72 3.43 -3.16 -14.10
N ALA A 73 3.47 -3.45 -12.80
CA ALA A 73 3.85 -4.77 -12.29
C ALA A 73 2.87 -5.84 -12.74
N ARG A 74 1.56 -5.57 -12.62
CA ARG A 74 0.49 -6.46 -13.08
C ARG A 74 0.54 -6.71 -14.59
N ARG A 75 0.86 -5.70 -15.39
CA ARG A 75 1.01 -5.83 -16.85
C ARG A 75 2.32 -6.49 -17.29
N GLY A 76 3.24 -6.76 -16.37
CA GLY A 76 4.58 -7.26 -16.67
C GLY A 76 5.50 -6.24 -17.34
N THR A 77 5.12 -4.97 -17.45
CA THR A 77 5.91 -3.92 -18.11
C THR A 77 6.87 -3.19 -17.16
N PHE A 78 6.82 -3.50 -15.86
CA PHE A 78 7.68 -2.85 -14.87
C PHE A 78 9.18 -3.05 -15.13
N ALA A 79 9.58 -4.21 -15.67
CA ALA A 79 10.97 -4.49 -16.00
C ALA A 79 11.52 -3.62 -17.15
N THR A 80 10.65 -3.17 -18.07
CA THR A 80 11.03 -2.35 -19.23
C THR A 80 10.83 -0.85 -18.97
N GLU A 81 9.77 -0.49 -18.24
CA GLU A 81 9.38 0.90 -18.02
C GLU A 81 9.90 1.48 -16.69
N GLY A 82 10.38 0.62 -15.77
CA GLY A 82 10.89 1.02 -14.46
C GLY A 82 9.87 1.78 -13.60
N LEU A 83 10.39 2.62 -12.70
CA LEU A 83 9.56 3.44 -11.82
C LEU A 83 8.82 4.52 -12.62
N PRO A 84 7.56 4.83 -12.27
CA PRO A 84 6.76 5.82 -12.99
C PRO A 84 7.44 7.19 -13.08
N SER A 85 7.12 7.94 -14.13
CA SER A 85 7.66 9.27 -14.33
C SER A 85 6.93 10.31 -13.48
N TRP A 86 7.65 11.37 -13.12
CA TRP A 86 7.16 12.40 -12.21
C TRP A 86 6.68 13.67 -12.90
N GLY A 87 6.59 13.62 -14.23
CA GLY A 87 6.22 14.77 -15.03
C GLY A 87 4.86 15.34 -14.58
N TRP A 88 4.78 16.67 -14.53
CA TRP A 88 3.58 17.44 -14.17
C TRP A 88 2.30 16.96 -14.87
N LYS A 89 2.43 16.41 -16.09
CA LYS A 89 1.34 15.83 -16.88
C LYS A 89 0.64 14.64 -16.18
N HIS A 90 1.34 13.91 -15.31
CA HIS A 90 0.82 12.72 -14.62
C HIS A 90 0.21 13.04 -13.25
N TRP A 91 0.43 14.26 -12.72
CA TRP A 91 -0.02 14.64 -11.38
C TRP A 91 -1.53 14.52 -11.16
N PRO A 92 -2.40 14.98 -12.09
CA PRO A 92 -3.85 14.82 -11.90
C PRO A 92 -4.28 13.37 -11.84
N VAL A 93 -3.59 12.50 -12.61
CA VAL A 93 -3.85 11.06 -12.62
C VAL A 93 -3.45 10.44 -11.29
N TYR A 94 -2.23 10.72 -10.80
CA TYR A 94 -1.78 10.21 -9.50
C TYR A 94 -2.62 10.72 -8.34
N PHE A 95 -3.06 11.98 -8.36
CA PHE A 95 -3.96 12.48 -7.32
C PHE A 95 -5.30 11.73 -7.32
N ARG A 96 -5.94 11.56 -8.48
CA ARG A 96 -7.21 10.83 -8.60
C ARG A 96 -7.07 9.37 -8.17
N GLU A 97 -6.05 8.69 -8.68
CA GLU A 97 -5.80 7.28 -8.37
C GLU A 97 -5.37 7.08 -6.91
N GLY A 98 -4.68 8.06 -6.33
CA GLY A 98 -4.34 8.10 -4.92
C GLY A 98 -5.55 8.19 -4.02
N ALA A 99 -6.53 9.03 -4.36
CA ALA A 99 -7.79 9.11 -3.64
C ALA A 99 -8.55 7.76 -3.67
N VAL A 100 -8.60 7.11 -4.84
CA VAL A 100 -9.21 5.79 -4.99
C VAL A 100 -8.46 4.75 -4.16
N LYS A 101 -7.12 4.69 -4.25
CA LYS A 101 -6.30 3.75 -3.47
C LYS A 101 -6.48 3.97 -1.98
N PHE A 102 -6.60 5.23 -1.54
CA PHE A 102 -6.93 5.57 -0.16
C PHE A 102 -8.31 5.05 0.26
N CYS A 103 -9.35 5.24 -0.56
CA CYS A 103 -10.68 4.71 -0.27
C CYS A 103 -10.68 3.18 -0.17
N ILE A 104 -10.00 2.49 -1.10
CA ILE A 104 -9.84 1.03 -1.05
C ILE A 104 -9.12 0.64 0.24
N ALA A 105 -7.95 1.23 0.50
CA ALA A 105 -7.17 0.96 1.71
C ALA A 105 -7.96 1.27 2.99
N PHE A 106 -8.81 2.29 3.00
CA PHE A 106 -9.66 2.58 4.13
C PHE A 106 -10.59 1.41 4.43
N PHE A 107 -11.34 0.94 3.43
CA PHE A 107 -12.31 -0.12 3.61
C PHE A 107 -11.68 -1.49 3.81
N THR A 108 -10.61 -1.84 3.10
CA THR A 108 -10.04 -3.20 3.12
C THR A 108 -8.87 -3.38 4.06
N LEU A 109 -8.24 -2.28 4.51
CA LEU A 109 -7.05 -2.31 5.35
C LEU A 109 -7.23 -1.58 6.68
N ILE A 110 -7.48 -0.28 6.66
CA ILE A 110 -7.49 0.55 7.88
C ILE A 110 -8.67 0.17 8.77
N PHE A 111 -9.89 0.21 8.23
CA PHE A 111 -11.10 -0.04 9.01
C PHE A 111 -11.13 -1.47 9.61
N PRO A 112 -10.86 -2.55 8.84
CA PRO A 112 -10.81 -3.90 9.41
C PRO A 112 -9.69 -4.07 10.45
N SER A 113 -8.52 -3.45 10.22
CA SER A 113 -7.43 -3.47 11.21
C SER A 113 -7.80 -2.76 12.50
N VAL A 114 -8.45 -1.60 12.45
CA VAL A 114 -8.92 -0.87 13.65
C VAL A 114 -9.95 -1.70 14.41
N VAL A 115 -10.93 -2.27 13.71
CA VAL A 115 -11.96 -3.14 14.31
C VAL A 115 -11.32 -4.36 14.97
N TRP A 116 -10.36 -5.02 14.30
CA TRP A 116 -9.64 -6.16 14.86
C TRP A 116 -8.86 -5.81 16.12
N ILE A 117 -8.11 -4.70 16.10
CA ILE A 117 -7.32 -4.25 17.25
C ILE A 117 -8.25 -3.92 18.42
N PHE A 118 -9.34 -3.20 18.16
CA PHE A 118 -10.33 -2.86 19.19
C PHE A 118 -10.94 -4.10 19.84
N ILE A 119 -11.40 -5.07 19.03
CA ILE A 119 -11.96 -6.34 19.52
C ILE A 119 -10.91 -7.12 20.31
N SER A 120 -9.68 -7.20 19.81
CA SER A 120 -8.57 -7.91 20.47
C SER A 120 -8.24 -7.30 21.83
N VAL A 121 -8.18 -5.97 21.93
CA VAL A 121 -7.96 -5.25 23.20
C VAL A 121 -9.07 -5.54 24.19
N MET A 122 -10.33 -5.47 23.77
CA MET A 122 -11.48 -5.74 24.64
C MET A 122 -11.48 -7.19 25.16
N LEU A 123 -11.31 -8.17 24.28
CA LEU A 123 -11.30 -9.59 24.65
C LEU A 123 -10.11 -9.96 25.56
N LEU A 124 -8.91 -9.50 25.22
CA LEU A 124 -7.70 -9.85 25.99
C LEU A 124 -7.65 -9.15 27.35
N ASN A 125 -8.15 -7.91 27.44
CA ASN A 125 -8.32 -7.24 28.74
C ASN A 125 -9.36 -7.96 29.60
N TRP A 126 -10.47 -8.42 29.01
CA TRP A 126 -11.48 -9.19 29.73
C TRP A 126 -10.92 -10.51 30.29
N MET A 127 -10.00 -11.15 29.57
CA MET A 127 -9.30 -12.37 30.01
C MET A 127 -8.08 -12.09 30.93
N SER A 128 -7.84 -10.84 31.35
CA SER A 128 -6.66 -10.43 32.15
C SER A 128 -5.30 -10.74 31.49
N VAL A 129 -5.26 -10.87 30.17
CA VAL A 129 -4.05 -11.14 29.36
C VAL A 129 -3.80 -10.03 28.34
N GLY A 130 -4.17 -8.79 28.67
CA GLY A 130 -4.06 -7.62 27.78
C GLY A 130 -2.65 -7.35 27.23
N HIS A 131 -1.61 -7.82 27.91
CA HIS A 131 -0.23 -7.74 27.44
C HIS A 131 0.03 -8.50 26.11
N LEU A 132 -0.83 -9.48 25.76
CA LEU A 132 -0.73 -10.24 24.51
C LEU A 132 -1.27 -9.49 23.28
N VAL A 133 -1.88 -8.32 23.45
CA VAL A 133 -2.41 -7.51 22.32
C VAL A 133 -1.34 -7.26 21.26
N ALA A 134 -0.10 -7.00 21.67
CA ALA A 134 1.01 -6.77 20.75
C ALA A 134 1.33 -7.98 19.85
N MET A 135 0.99 -9.20 20.28
CA MET A 135 1.18 -10.42 19.48
C MET A 135 0.01 -10.67 18.52
N VAL A 136 -1.21 -10.29 18.90
CA VAL A 136 -2.45 -10.57 18.14
C VAL A 136 -2.78 -9.46 17.15
N ALA A 137 -2.48 -8.21 17.49
CA ALA A 137 -2.77 -7.05 16.64
C ALA A 137 -2.14 -7.15 15.24
N PRO A 138 -0.87 -7.57 15.07
CA PRO A 138 -0.26 -7.67 13.75
C PRO A 138 -0.87 -8.76 12.84
N LEU A 139 -1.56 -9.76 13.41
CA LEU A 139 -2.09 -10.89 12.65
C LEU A 139 -3.12 -10.49 11.60
N VAL A 140 -3.85 -9.39 11.83
CA VAL A 140 -4.83 -8.88 10.86
C VAL A 140 -4.19 -8.49 9.53
N PHE A 141 -2.93 -8.04 9.55
CA PHE A 141 -2.21 -7.62 8.35
C PHE A 141 -1.97 -8.74 7.35
N PHE A 142 -1.96 -10.01 7.79
CA PHE A 142 -1.93 -11.17 6.90
C PHE A 142 -3.13 -11.25 5.97
N PHE A 143 -4.27 -10.70 6.39
CA PHE A 143 -5.49 -10.69 5.58
C PHE A 143 -5.69 -9.34 4.90
N THR A 144 -5.50 -8.25 5.64
CA THR A 144 -5.84 -6.91 5.15
C THR A 144 -4.88 -6.38 4.08
N LEU A 145 -3.58 -6.72 4.14
CA LEU A 145 -2.63 -6.29 3.11
C LEU A 145 -2.92 -6.95 1.74
N PRO A 146 -3.04 -8.29 1.63
CA PRO A 146 -3.44 -8.92 0.37
C PRO A 146 -4.79 -8.43 -0.14
N PHE A 147 -5.78 -8.25 0.74
CA PHE A 147 -7.11 -7.80 0.34
C PHE A 147 -7.09 -6.40 -0.26
N CYS A 148 -6.30 -5.49 0.34
CA CYS A 148 -6.08 -4.16 -0.22
C CYS A 148 -5.44 -4.22 -1.61
N ALA A 149 -4.39 -5.03 -1.77
CA ALA A 149 -3.70 -5.16 -3.06
C ALA A 149 -4.60 -5.78 -4.14
N ILE A 150 -5.33 -6.85 -3.80
CA ILE A 150 -6.31 -7.49 -4.70
C ILE A 150 -7.40 -6.50 -5.10
N ALA A 151 -7.97 -5.76 -4.15
CA ALA A 151 -8.98 -4.76 -4.42
C ALA A 151 -8.45 -3.64 -5.33
N CYS A 152 -7.21 -3.18 -5.10
CA CYS A 152 -6.54 -2.22 -5.98
C CYS A 152 -6.39 -2.78 -7.41
N CYS A 153 -5.95 -4.02 -7.55
CA CYS A 153 -5.84 -4.69 -8.85
C CYS A 153 -7.19 -4.87 -9.55
N ARG A 154 -8.25 -5.22 -8.82
CA ARG A 154 -9.61 -5.33 -9.37
C ARG A 154 -10.13 -3.98 -9.85
N TRP A 155 -9.88 -2.91 -9.09
CA TRP A 155 -10.26 -1.58 -9.52
C TRP A 155 -9.54 -1.18 -10.82
N LEU A 156 -8.28 -1.56 -10.97
CA LEU A 156 -7.53 -1.38 -12.22
C LEU A 156 -8.05 -2.24 -13.39
N ASP A 157 -8.92 -3.22 -13.15
CA ASP A 157 -9.60 -4.02 -14.18
C ASP A 157 -10.99 -3.48 -14.52
N THR A 158 -11.78 -3.13 -13.51
CA THR A 158 -13.20 -2.79 -13.67
C THR A 158 -13.48 -1.28 -13.66
N GLY A 159 -12.60 -0.49 -13.05
CA GLY A 159 -12.81 0.93 -12.79
C GLY A 159 -13.83 1.23 -11.68
N ASP A 160 -14.48 0.21 -11.11
CA ASP A 160 -15.52 0.37 -10.10
C ASP A 160 -14.95 0.26 -8.68
N LEU A 161 -15.02 1.38 -7.95
CA LEU A 161 -14.49 1.52 -6.59
C LEU A 161 -15.23 0.63 -5.60
N TRP A 162 -16.56 0.63 -5.65
CA TRP A 162 -17.38 0.03 -4.60
C TRP A 162 -17.35 -1.49 -4.66
N SER A 163 -17.48 -2.06 -5.86
CA SER A 163 -17.31 -3.51 -6.03
C SER A 163 -15.91 -3.97 -5.65
N SER A 164 -14.87 -3.18 -5.93
CA SER A 164 -13.50 -3.54 -5.58
C SER A 164 -13.22 -3.47 -4.08
N ALA A 165 -13.73 -2.43 -3.40
CA ALA A 165 -13.49 -2.17 -1.97
C ALA A 165 -14.36 -3.02 -1.03
N LEU A 166 -15.61 -3.33 -1.43
CA LEU A 166 -16.60 -3.98 -0.55
C LEU A 166 -16.90 -5.43 -0.88
N ASP A 167 -16.55 -5.94 -2.07
CA ASP A 167 -16.75 -7.36 -2.41
C ASP A 167 -15.62 -8.24 -1.84
N TYR A 168 -15.67 -8.44 -0.52
CA TYR A 168 -14.77 -9.32 0.22
C TYR A 168 -14.80 -10.76 -0.26
N ARG A 169 -15.94 -11.23 -0.78
CA ARG A 169 -16.08 -12.62 -1.25
C ARG A 169 -15.16 -12.86 -2.44
N SER A 170 -15.21 -12.00 -3.44
CA SER A 170 -14.30 -12.11 -4.59
C SER A 170 -12.84 -11.91 -4.20
N ASN A 171 -12.55 -10.98 -3.28
CA ASN A 171 -11.18 -10.78 -2.77
C ASN A 171 -10.65 -12.05 -2.09
N LEU A 172 -11.49 -12.72 -1.29
CA LEU A 172 -11.16 -13.99 -0.66
C LEU A 172 -10.94 -15.10 -1.69
N THR A 173 -11.72 -15.16 -2.77
CA THR A 173 -11.52 -16.12 -3.85
C THR A 173 -10.15 -15.94 -4.50
N PHE A 174 -9.78 -14.71 -4.88
CA PHE A 174 -8.45 -14.44 -5.44
C PHE A 174 -7.32 -14.76 -4.46
N TYR A 175 -7.48 -14.38 -3.20
CA TYR A 175 -6.50 -14.70 -2.16
C TYR A 175 -6.32 -16.22 -2.01
N ARG A 176 -7.41 -17.00 -1.98
CA ARG A 176 -7.37 -18.46 -1.83
C ARG A 176 -6.64 -19.16 -2.96
N LEU A 177 -6.77 -18.68 -4.19
CA LEU A 177 -6.12 -19.29 -5.36
C LEU A 177 -4.59 -19.33 -5.23
N ARG A 178 -3.98 -18.31 -4.61
CA ARG A 178 -2.52 -18.23 -4.43
C ARG A 178 -2.13 -17.80 -3.01
N TRP A 179 -2.81 -18.35 -2.01
CA TRP A 179 -2.71 -17.90 -0.61
C TRP A 179 -1.28 -17.92 -0.05
N MET A 180 -0.46 -18.91 -0.45
CA MET A 180 0.93 -19.02 0.00
C MET A 180 1.77 -17.85 -0.48
N GLU A 181 1.62 -17.45 -1.74
CA GLU A 181 2.41 -16.37 -2.34
C GLU A 181 2.02 -15.01 -1.76
N TYR A 182 0.71 -14.76 -1.61
CA TYR A 182 0.21 -13.59 -0.90
C TYR A 182 0.71 -13.53 0.54
N SER A 183 0.74 -14.66 1.25
CA SER A 183 1.20 -14.73 2.65
C SER A 183 2.69 -14.44 2.78
N ILE A 184 3.53 -14.97 1.88
CA ILE A 184 4.98 -14.74 1.87
C ILE A 184 5.29 -13.27 1.58
N ALA A 185 4.64 -12.69 0.56
CA ALA A 185 4.76 -11.28 0.26
C ALA A 185 4.36 -10.42 1.47
N THR A 186 3.26 -10.77 2.13
CA THR A 186 2.78 -10.06 3.32
C THR A 186 3.75 -10.14 4.50
N LEU A 187 4.28 -11.33 4.79
CA LEU A 187 5.25 -11.53 5.88
C LEU A 187 6.49 -10.65 5.68
N PHE A 188 7.00 -10.60 4.45
CA PHE A 188 8.16 -9.77 4.14
C PHE A 188 7.88 -8.28 4.35
N VAL A 189 6.68 -7.82 3.98
CA VAL A 189 6.27 -6.42 4.14
C VAL A 189 6.12 -6.05 5.60
N ILE A 190 5.53 -6.94 6.40
CA ILE A 190 5.46 -6.78 7.87
C ILE A 190 6.89 -6.71 8.45
N GLY A 191 7.80 -7.55 7.98
CA GLY A 191 9.22 -7.53 8.35
C GLY A 191 9.90 -6.20 8.00
N LEU A 192 9.75 -5.72 6.77
CA LEU A 192 10.27 -4.42 6.33
C LEU A 192 9.69 -3.26 7.16
N ASN A 193 8.39 -3.28 7.44
CA ASN A 193 7.75 -2.26 8.26
C ASN A 193 8.28 -2.29 9.71
N THR A 194 8.52 -3.48 10.26
CA THR A 194 9.11 -3.63 11.60
C THR A 194 10.52 -3.04 11.66
N ILE A 195 11.34 -3.31 10.64
CA ILE A 195 12.68 -2.70 10.50
C ILE A 195 12.57 -1.19 10.28
N GLY A 196 11.56 -0.72 9.53
CA GLY A 196 11.33 0.70 9.32
C GLY A 196 10.95 1.44 10.60
N ASN A 197 10.13 0.84 11.44
CA ASN A 197 9.73 1.40 12.74
C ASN A 197 10.91 1.53 13.72
N SER A 198 11.95 0.70 13.61
CA SER A 198 13.15 0.87 14.43
C SER A 198 14.05 2.02 13.95
N LEU A 199 13.81 2.55 12.75
CA LEU A 199 14.56 3.64 12.14
C LEU A 199 13.66 4.88 11.96
N VAL A 200 13.25 5.50 13.07
CA VAL A 200 12.24 6.59 13.15
C VAL A 200 12.44 7.71 12.10
N LEU A 201 13.68 8.07 11.78
CA LEU A 201 14.01 9.14 10.80
C LEU A 201 13.83 8.72 9.33
N THR A 202 13.84 7.42 9.01
CA THR A 202 13.71 6.89 7.64
C THR A 202 12.35 6.25 7.37
N LEU A 203 11.47 6.19 8.37
CA LEU A 203 10.14 5.60 8.31
C LEU A 203 9.33 5.97 7.05
N PRO A 204 9.27 7.23 6.61
CA PRO A 204 8.47 7.62 5.44
C PRO A 204 9.06 7.13 4.11
N PHE A 205 10.39 7.09 4.03
CA PHE A 205 11.11 6.53 2.89
C PHE A 205 10.91 5.02 2.81
N ILE A 206 11.06 4.33 3.95
CA ILE A 206 10.84 2.89 4.05
C ILE A 206 9.38 2.55 3.75
N LEU A 207 8.44 3.40 4.11
CA LEU A 207 7.02 3.19 3.84
C LEU A 207 6.73 3.26 2.33
N ILE A 208 7.22 4.28 1.61
CA ILE A 208 7.01 4.35 0.15
C ILE A 208 7.80 3.30 -0.60
N PHE A 209 9.05 3.07 -0.21
CA PHE A 209 9.86 2.01 -0.80
C PHE A 209 9.19 0.65 -0.59
N GLY A 210 8.72 0.39 0.64
CA GLY A 210 7.95 -0.78 1.00
C GLY A 210 6.71 -0.91 0.13
N LEU A 211 5.87 0.12 0.04
CA LEU A 211 4.68 0.12 -0.83
C LEU A 211 5.01 -0.16 -2.30
N CYS A 212 6.08 0.43 -2.84
CA CYS A 212 6.50 0.14 -4.22
C CYS A 212 6.90 -1.33 -4.37
N LEU A 213 7.67 -1.89 -3.44
CA LEU A 213 8.05 -3.31 -3.47
C LEU A 213 6.82 -4.22 -3.35
N VAL A 214 5.92 -3.90 -2.43
CA VAL A 214 4.64 -4.61 -2.22
C VAL A 214 3.86 -4.69 -3.52
N ASP A 215 3.68 -3.55 -4.17
CA ASP A 215 2.90 -3.44 -5.40
C ASP A 215 3.59 -4.17 -6.57
N THR A 216 4.93 -4.20 -6.60
CA THR A 216 5.65 -5.00 -7.60
C THR A 216 5.45 -6.51 -7.44
N TRP A 217 5.10 -6.98 -6.24
CA TRP A 217 4.87 -8.41 -5.98
C TRP A 217 3.42 -8.81 -6.10
N PHE A 218 2.51 -8.03 -5.52
CA PHE A 218 1.10 -8.37 -5.59
C PHE A 218 0.51 -8.23 -7.00
N GLY A 219 1.05 -7.35 -7.84
CA GLY A 219 0.60 -7.19 -9.23
C GLY A 219 0.66 -8.50 -10.02
N PRO A 220 1.83 -9.15 -10.16
CA PRO A 220 1.97 -10.45 -10.84
C PRO A 220 1.19 -11.58 -10.17
N ILE A 221 1.22 -11.68 -8.82
CA ILE A 221 0.48 -12.73 -8.09
C ILE A 221 -1.02 -12.63 -8.41
N TYR A 222 -1.56 -11.40 -8.47
CA TYR A 222 -2.93 -11.16 -8.86
C TYR A 222 -3.20 -11.51 -10.33
N ALA A 223 -2.34 -11.08 -11.26
CA ALA A 223 -2.51 -11.36 -12.68
C ALA A 223 -2.62 -12.87 -12.96
N ASP A 224 -1.76 -13.66 -12.33
CA ASP A 224 -1.80 -15.12 -12.41
C ASP A 224 -3.05 -15.69 -11.73
N SER A 225 -3.44 -15.15 -10.56
CA SER A 225 -4.69 -15.56 -9.89
C SER A 225 -5.92 -15.31 -10.76
N ALA A 226 -5.93 -14.21 -11.53
CA ALA A 226 -7.00 -13.89 -12.47
C ALA A 226 -7.03 -14.83 -13.67
N GLN A 227 -5.87 -15.21 -14.20
CA GLN A 227 -5.80 -16.22 -15.26
C GLN A 227 -6.32 -17.57 -14.81
N THR A 228 -5.89 -18.05 -13.64
CA THR A 228 -6.38 -19.32 -13.06
C THR A 228 -7.89 -19.33 -12.88
N ARG A 229 -8.48 -18.19 -12.48
CA ARG A 229 -9.94 -18.06 -12.31
C ARG A 229 -10.71 -18.13 -13.62
N ILE A 230 -10.14 -17.67 -14.74
CA ILE A 230 -10.78 -17.77 -16.06
C ILE A 230 -10.78 -19.22 -16.57
N GLN A 231 -9.80 -20.02 -16.15
CA GLN A 231 -9.64 -21.41 -16.56
C GLN A 231 -10.45 -22.42 -15.73
N ALA A 232 -10.98 -22.00 -14.57
CA ALA A 232 -11.72 -22.83 -13.61
C ALA A 232 -13.24 -22.64 -13.76
#